data_AF-V8G9K3-F1
#
_entry.id   AF-V8G9K3-F1
#
_cell.length_a   1.000
_cell.length_b   1.000
_cell.length_c   1.000
_cell.angle_alpha   90.00
_cell.angle_beta   90.00
_cell.angle_gamma   90.00
#
_symmetry.space_group_name_H-M   'P 1'
#
loop_
_entity.id
_entity.type
_entity.pdbx_description
1 polymer ?
#
loop_
_entity_poly.entity_id
_entity_poly.type
_entity_poly.pdbx_seq_one_letter_code
_entity_poly.pdbx_strand_id
1 'polypeptide(L)'
;MSKRKREEQIIALLKRAEAGEPIAELCRQEGIAVSTFYKWRSKYDGLEASELKRLKQIEQEHERLKKMYAELSLMARMQEEIIKKL
;
A
#
# COMPACT_ATOMS: atom_id res chain seq x y z
N MET A 1 16.27 5.24 18.97
CA MET A 1 14.89 5.58 18.57
C MET A 1 14.75 5.34 17.07
N SER A 2 14.09 4.25 16.65
CA SER A 2 13.93 3.92 15.22
C SER A 2 12.78 4.74 14.63
N LYS A 3 13.09 5.67 13.70
CA LYS A 3 12.06 6.37 12.92
C LYS A 3 11.53 5.43 11.84
N ARG A 4 10.22 5.18 11.86
CA ARG A 4 9.53 4.45 10.78
C ARG A 4 9.64 5.25 9.48
N LYS A 5 10.34 4.71 8.48
CA LYS A 5 10.43 5.31 7.13
C LYS A 5 9.10 5.13 6.40
N ARG A 6 8.75 6.11 5.54
CA ARG A 6 7.58 5.99 4.64
C ARG A 6 7.90 4.97 3.54
N GLU A 7 6.88 4.26 3.05
CA GLU A 7 7.05 3.25 1.99
C GLU A 7 7.68 3.83 0.72
N GLU A 8 7.34 5.08 0.37
CA GLU A 8 7.95 5.82 -0.73
C GLU A 8 9.48 5.96 -0.59
N GLN A 9 9.96 6.22 0.63
CA GLN A 9 11.39 6.36 0.92
C GLN A 9 12.10 5.01 0.86
N ILE A 10 11.43 3.93 1.27
CA ILE A 10 11.94 2.58 1.18
C ILE A 10 12.12 2.19 -0.30
N ILE A 11 11.11 2.42 -1.13
CA ILE A 11 11.17 2.10 -2.56
C ILE A 11 12.25 2.93 -3.28
N ALA A 12 12.34 4.23 -2.98
CA ALA A 12 13.40 5.07 -3.53
C ALA A 12 14.81 4.55 -3.19
N LEU A 13 14.99 4.05 -1.96
CA LEU A 13 16.25 3.46 -1.53
C LEU A 13 16.57 2.14 -2.25
N LEU A 14 15.55 1.28 -2.44
CA LEU A 14 15.72 0.01 -3.17
C LEU A 14 16.12 0.27 -4.63
N LYS A 15 15.51 1.27 -5.28
CA LYS A 15 15.86 1.67 -6.66
C LYS A 15 17.28 2.18 -6.81
N ARG A 16 17.78 2.95 -5.83
CA ARG A 16 19.19 3.38 -5.80
C ARG A 16 20.14 2.20 -5.78
N ALA A 17 19.82 1.16 -5.01
CA ALA A 17 20.59 -0.07 -4.99
C ALA A 17 20.48 -0.87 -6.31
N GLU A 18 19.30 -0.91 -6.94
CA GLU A 18 19.11 -1.51 -8.28
C GLU A 18 19.89 -0.77 -9.38
N ALA A 19 20.03 0.56 -9.25
CA ALA A 19 20.85 1.39 -10.13
C ALA A 19 22.37 1.18 -9.92
N GLY A 20 22.77 0.32 -8.98
CA GLY A 20 24.15 -0.08 -8.76
C GLY A 20 24.85 0.62 -7.59
N GLU A 21 24.16 1.45 -6.80
CA GLU A 21 24.78 2.04 -5.60
C GLU A 21 25.10 0.97 -4.54
N PRO A 22 26.29 0.99 -3.91
CA PRO A 22 26.66 0.01 -2.90
C PRO A 22 25.70 0.02 -1.70
N ILE A 23 25.06 -1.12 -1.43
CA ILE A 23 24.07 -1.29 -0.35
C ILE A 23 24.66 -0.89 1.03
N ALA A 24 25.93 -1.19 1.27
CA ALA A 24 26.60 -0.85 2.53
C ALA A 24 26.71 0.68 2.75
N GLU A 25 26.94 1.45 1.68
CA GLU A 25 27.01 2.90 1.73
C GLU A 25 25.62 3.51 1.88
N LEU A 26 24.64 3.02 1.10
CA LEU A 26 23.23 3.40 1.24
C LEU A 26 22.71 3.21 2.66
N CYS A 27 22.99 2.05 3.26
CA CYS A 27 22.57 1.78 4.64
C CYS A 27 23.22 2.74 5.64
N ARG A 28 24.49 3.09 5.44
CA ARG A 28 25.22 4.05 6.28
C ARG A 28 24.67 5.47 6.14
N GLN A 29 24.41 5.93 4.92
CA GLN A 29 23.84 7.25 4.62
C GLN A 29 22.43 7.40 5.21
N GLU A 30 21.61 6.37 5.06
CA GLU A 30 20.21 6.40 5.52
C GLU A 30 20.04 6.07 7.01
N GLY A 31 21.13 5.67 7.70
CA GLY A 31 21.13 5.31 9.11
C GLY A 31 20.34 4.03 9.41
N ILE A 32 20.36 3.06 8.49
CA ILE A 32 19.64 1.79 8.62
C ILE A 32 20.59 0.61 8.70
N ALA A 33 20.17 -0.48 9.33
CA ALA A 33 20.91 -1.73 9.29
C ALA A 33 20.74 -2.42 7.93
N VAL A 34 21.80 -3.07 7.44
CA VAL A 34 21.78 -3.86 6.20
C VAL A 34 20.69 -4.95 6.23
N SER A 35 20.47 -5.57 7.40
CA SER A 35 19.38 -6.53 7.60
C SER A 35 17.99 -5.93 7.38
N THR A 36 17.81 -4.64 7.66
CA THR A 36 16.55 -3.92 7.42
C THR A 36 16.35 -3.67 5.92
N PHE A 37 17.42 -3.32 5.20
CA PHE A 37 17.39 -3.18 3.75
C PHE A 37 16.93 -4.46 3.07
N TYR A 38 17.51 -5.63 3.41
CA TYR A 38 17.10 -6.90 2.81
C TYR A 38 15.68 -7.34 3.19
N LYS A 39 15.20 -7.01 4.40
CA LYS A 39 13.78 -7.19 4.76
C LYS A 39 12.85 -6.38 3.87
N TRP A 40 13.22 -5.12 3.58
CA TRP A 40 12.45 -4.29 2.65
C TRP A 40 12.55 -4.79 1.22
N ARG A 41 13.74 -5.19 0.78
CA ARG A 41 13.94 -5.79 -0.54
C ARG A 41 13.05 -7.01 -0.72
N SER A 42 13.04 -7.96 0.21
CA SER A 42 12.13 -9.10 0.13
C SER A 42 10.64 -8.74 0.10
N LYS A 43 10.23 -7.60 0.67
CA LYS A 43 8.83 -7.16 0.72
C LYS A 43 8.41 -6.36 -0.51
N TYR A 44 9.33 -5.62 -1.11
CA TYR A 44 9.05 -4.65 -2.18
C TYR A 44 9.85 -4.91 -3.47
N ASP A 45 10.62 -6.01 -3.55
CA ASP A 45 11.34 -6.42 -4.76
C ASP A 45 10.35 -6.51 -5.92
N GLY A 46 10.71 -5.91 -7.05
CA GLY A 46 9.88 -5.93 -8.27
C GLY A 46 8.60 -5.10 -8.20
N LEU A 47 8.34 -4.35 -7.11
CA LEU A 47 7.25 -3.37 -7.04
C LEU A 47 7.76 -1.98 -7.43
N GLU A 48 7.32 -1.50 -8.59
CA GLU A 48 7.55 -0.11 -8.99
C GLU A 48 6.77 0.86 -8.09
N ALA A 49 7.33 2.04 -7.82
CA ALA A 49 6.67 3.07 -7.01
C ALA A 49 5.28 3.47 -7.58
N SER A 50 5.13 3.39 -8.90
CA SER A 50 3.87 3.59 -9.62
C SER A 50 2.85 2.47 -9.35
N GLU A 51 3.29 1.23 -9.22
CA GLU A 51 2.45 0.07 -8.89
C GLU A 51 1.96 0.14 -7.45
N LEU A 52 2.81 0.57 -6.50
CA LEU A 52 2.38 0.77 -5.12
C LEU A 52 1.33 1.88 -5.00
N LYS A 53 1.51 2.99 -5.75
CA LYS A 53 0.53 4.08 -5.82
C LYS A 53 -0.79 3.60 -6.42
N ARG A 54 -0.72 2.81 -7.50
CA ARG A 54 -1.90 2.21 -8.14
C ARG A 54 -2.61 1.23 -7.21
N LEU A 55 -1.87 0.40 -6.47
CA LEU A 55 -2.42 -0.53 -5.49
C LEU A 55 -3.22 0.20 -4.42
N LYS A 56 -2.65 1.26 -3.83
CA LYS A 56 -3.35 2.09 -2.82
C LYS A 56 -4.60 2.75 -3.37
N GLN A 57 -4.57 3.23 -4.60
CA GLN A 57 -5.76 3.80 -5.26
C GLN A 57 -6.84 2.74 -5.45
N ILE A 58 -6.47 1.54 -5.91
CA ILE A 58 -7.41 0.42 -6.06
C ILE A 58 -8.01 0.02 -4.71
N GLU A 59 -7.20 -0.05 -3.65
CA GLU A 59 -7.68 -0.36 -2.30
C GLU A 59 -8.69 0.68 -1.80
N GLN A 60 -8.42 1.98 -2.01
CA GLN A 60 -9.33 3.06 -1.65
C GLN A 60 -10.65 3.00 -2.42
N GLU A 61 -10.58 2.80 -3.73
CA GLU A 61 -11.78 2.68 -4.56
C GLU A 61 -12.60 1.44 -4.20
N HIS A 62 -11.95 0.32 -3.92
CA HIS A 62 -12.62 -0.90 -3.47
C HIS A 62 -13.33 -0.71 -2.13
N GLU A 63 -12.72 -0.02 -1.18
CA GLU A 63 -13.35 0.30 0.10
C GLU A 63 -14.57 1.22 -0.08
N ARG A 64 -14.45 2.23 -0.96
CA ARG A 64 -15.56 3.12 -1.30
C ARG A 64 -16.72 2.35 -1.95
N LEU A 65 -16.42 1.47 -2.90
CA LEU A 65 -17.41 0.64 -3.57
C LEU A 65 -18.12 -0.30 -2.61
N LYS A 66 -17.41 -0.91 -1.66
CA LYS A 66 -18.00 -1.75 -0.61
C LYS A 66 -19.01 -0.99 0.24
N LYS A 67 -18.68 0.24 0.66
CA LYS A 67 -19.59 1.09 1.43
C LYS A 67 -20.85 1.41 0.64
N MET A 68 -20.69 1.87 -0.60
CA MET A 68 -21.81 2.20 -1.47
C MET A 68 -22.70 0.98 -1.74
N TYR A 69 -22.10 -0.19 -1.96
CA TYR A 69 -22.83 -1.44 -2.14
C TYR A 69 -23.62 -1.84 -0.88
N ALA A 70 -23.03 -1.71 0.30
CA ALA A 70 -23.71 -2.00 1.57
C ALA A 70 -24.92 -1.07 1.78
N GLU A 71 -24.75 0.24 1.54
CA GLU A 71 -25.83 1.23 1.63
C GLU A 71 -26.97 0.91 0.65
N LEU A 72 -26.64 0.64 -0.63
CA LEU A 72 -27.62 0.30 -1.64
C LEU A 72 -28.35 -1.01 -1.32
N SER A 73 -27.63 -2.01 -0.82
CA SER A 73 -28.21 -3.30 -0.41
C SER A 73 -29.20 -3.14 0.76
N LEU A 74 -28.88 -2.27 1.72
CA LEU A 74 -29.79 -1.95 2.81
C LEU A 74 -31.06 -1.24 2.31
N MET A 75 -30.90 -0.26 1.41
CA MET A 75 -32.04 0.44 0.80
C MET A 75 -32.95 -0.51 0.01
N ALA A 76 -32.37 -1.39 -0.80
CA ALA A 76 -33.12 -2.38 -1.57
C ALA A 76 -33.92 -3.32 -0.66
N ARG A 77 -33.32 -3.81 0.44
CA ARG A 77 -34.03 -4.64 1.43
C ARG A 77 -35.19 -3.90 2.08
N MET A 78 -35.00 -2.64 2.47
CA MET A 78 -36.08 -1.83 3.04
C MET A 78 -37.23 -1.63 2.04
N GLN A 79 -36.91 -1.40 0.76
CA GLN A 79 -37.93 -1.29 -0.29
C GLN A 79 -38.72 -2.58 -0.45
N GLU A 80 -38.06 -3.74 -0.48
CA GLU A 80 -38.74 -5.03 -0.53
C GLU A 80 -39.64 -5.26 0.69
N GLU A 81 -39.20 -4.89 1.89
CA GLU A 81 -40.01 -5.00 3.10
C GLU A 81 -41.25 -4.11 3.07
N ILE A 82 -41.13 -2.88 2.54
CA ILE A 82 -42.27 -1.97 2.37
C ILE A 82 -43.27 -2.56 1.37
N ILE A 83 -42.79 -3.04 0.21
CA ILE A 83 -43.63 -3.66 -0.82
C ILE A 83 -44.38 -4.87 -0.26
N LYS A 84 -43.73 -5.70 0.56
CA LYS A 84 -44.37 -6.87 1.20
C LYS A 84 -45.43 -6.50 2.25
N LYS A 85 -45.43 -5.27 2.76
CA LYS A 85 -46.37 -4.78 3.77
C LYS A 85 -47.56 -4.02 3.18
N LEU A 86 -47.53 -3.72 1.87
CA LEU A 86 -48.65 -3.19 1.09
C LEU A 86 -49.54 -4.34 0.59
#